data_AF-A0A956A898-F1
#
_entry.id   AF-A0A956A898-F1
#
_cell.length_a   1.000
_cell.length_b   1.000
_cell.length_c   1.000
_cell.angle_alpha   90.00
_cell.angle_beta   90.00
_cell.angle_gamma   90.00
#
_symmetry.space_group_name_H-M   'P 1'
#
loop_
_entity.id
_entity.type
_entity.pdbx_description
1 polymer ?
#
loop_
_entity_poly.entity_id
_entity_poly.type
_entity_poly.pdbx_seq_one_letter_code
_entity_poly.pdbx_strand_id
1 'polypeptide(L)' 'MAKTKPSIEIPATPPPTTLEIEDIEVGDGPEAAPGQTVEVHYAGVSWSTGKEFDASWERRKTFSFRLGAGQVIQGWD' A
#
# COMPACT_ATOMS: atom_id res chain seq x y z
N MET A 1 -6.46 12.40 3.22
CA MET A 1 -5.44 11.59 3.94
C MET A 1 -6.09 10.99 5.18
N ALA A 2 -6.27 9.66 5.19
CA ALA A 2 -6.87 8.96 6.31
C ALA A 2 -6.03 9.16 7.58
N LYS A 3 -6.64 9.73 8.63
CA LYS A 3 -5.94 10.09 9.89
C LYS A 3 -5.62 8.88 10.76
N THR A 4 -6.22 7.73 10.47
CA THR A 4 -6.13 6.52 11.30
C THR A 4 -5.67 5.35 10.46
N LYS A 5 -4.84 4.50 11.08
CA LYS A 5 -4.36 3.25 10.49
C LYS A 5 -5.57 2.36 10.14
N PRO A 6 -5.66 1.81 8.92
CA PRO A 6 -6.75 0.91 8.53
C PRO A 6 -6.64 -0.41 9.31
N SER A 7 -7.79 -1.05 9.55
CA SER A 7 -7.83 -2.43 10.06
C SER A 7 -7.72 -3.38 8.87
N ILE A 8 -6.74 -4.28 8.89
CA ILE A 8 -6.48 -5.24 7.82
C ILE A 8 -6.82 -6.64 8.35
N GLU A 9 -7.83 -7.27 7.76
CA GLU A 9 -8.20 -8.65 8.05
C GLU A 9 -7.81 -9.54 6.86
N ILE A 10 -7.06 -10.61 7.11
CA ILE A 10 -6.67 -11.56 6.07
C ILE A 10 -7.67 -12.72 6.07
N PRO A 11 -8.34 -13.00 4.94
CA PRO A 11 -9.26 -14.12 4.85
C PRO A 11 -8.51 -15.45 4.94
N ALA A 12 -9.17 -16.50 5.44
CA ALA A 12 -8.61 -17.85 5.53
C ALA A 12 -8.56 -18.59 4.17
N THR A 13 -8.38 -17.85 3.08
CA THR A 13 -8.25 -18.37 1.72
C THR A 13 -6.78 -18.41 1.30
N PRO A 14 -6.41 -19.25 0.31
CA PRO A 14 -5.07 -19.19 -0.28
C PRO A 14 -4.76 -17.78 -0.81
N PRO A 15 -3.50 -17.32 -0.73
CA PRO A 15 -3.11 -16.04 -1.32
C PRO A 15 -3.38 -16.04 -2.82
N PRO A 16 -3.84 -14.91 -3.39
CA PRO A 16 -4.04 -14.80 -4.83
C PRO A 16 -2.70 -14.96 -5.56
N THR A 17 -2.76 -15.54 -6.76
CA THR A 17 -1.57 -15.72 -7.62
C THR A 17 -1.27 -14.50 -8.50
N THR A 18 -2.20 -13.56 -8.55
CA THR A 18 -2.13 -12.30 -9.29
C THR A 18 -2.31 -11.12 -8.34
N LEU A 19 -1.86 -9.93 -8.75
CA LEU A 19 -2.12 -8.71 -7.99
C LEU A 19 -3.63 -8.38 -8.06
N GLU A 20 -4.24 -8.17 -6.90
CA GLU A 20 -5.61 -7.70 -6.77
C GLU A 20 -5.61 -6.32 -6.11
N ILE A 21 -6.47 -5.43 -6.57
CA ILE A 21 -6.59 -4.05 -6.12
C ILE A 21 -8.08 -3.76 -5.93
N GLU A 22 -8.42 -3.16 -4.79
CA GLU A 22 -9.76 -2.69 -4.47
C GLU A 22 -9.68 -1.26 -3.94
N ASP A 23 -10.40 -0.34 -4.59
CA ASP A 23 -10.49 1.05 -4.16
C ASP A 23 -11.63 1.21 -3.14
N ILE A 24 -11.27 1.40 -1.88
CA ILE A 24 -12.25 1.64 -0.79
C ILE A 24 -12.79 3.08 -0.85
N GLU A 25 -11.92 4.04 -1.19
CA GLU A 25 -12.24 5.46 -1.33
C GLU A 25 -11.45 6.02 -2.52
N VAL A 26 -12.16 6.45 -3.56
CA VAL A 26 -11.55 7.01 -4.77
C VAL A 26 -11.27 8.49 -4.54
N GLY A 27 -10.03 8.92 -4.79
CA GLY A 27 -9.65 10.33 -4.69
C GLY A 27 -10.07 11.14 -5.92
N ASP A 28 -10.34 12.44 -5.73
CA ASP A 28 -10.71 13.37 -6.82
C ASP A 28 -9.50 13.96 -7.57
N GLY A 29 -8.28 13.51 -7.26
CA GLY A 29 -7.04 14.01 -7.83
C GLY A 29 -6.70 13.39 -9.19
N PRO A 30 -5.66 13.90 -9.88
CA PRO A 30 -5.13 13.25 -11.08
C PRO A 30 -4.55 11.88 -10.74
N GLU A 31 -4.61 10.98 -11.71
CA GLU A 31 -3.99 9.65 -11.63
C GLU A 31 -2.46 9.77 -11.48
N ALA A 32 -1.88 8.91 -10.64
CA ALA A 32 -0.44 8.83 -10.47
C ALA A 32 0.21 8.15 -11.69
N ALA A 33 1.23 8.77 -12.27
CA ALA A 33 1.89 8.30 -13.48
C ALA A 33 3.37 7.95 -13.24
N PRO A 34 3.94 6.98 -13.99
CA PRO A 34 5.36 6.66 -13.91
C PRO A 34 6.26 7.89 -14.05
N GLY A 35 7.31 7.94 -13.24
CA GLY A 35 8.26 9.05 -13.19
C GLY A 35 7.90 10.16 -12.21
N GLN A 36 6.66 10.20 -11.70
CA GLN A 36 6.24 11.12 -10.64
C GLN A 36 6.72 10.66 -9.26
N THR A 37 6.88 11.62 -8.35
CA THR A 37 7.10 11.34 -6.94
C THR A 37 5.76 11.21 -6.24
N VAL A 38 5.52 10.06 -5.63
CA VAL A 38 4.31 9.77 -4.87
C VAL A 38 4.66 9.77 -3.38
N GLU A 39 3.73 10.23 -2.54
CA GLU A 39 3.84 10.19 -1.09
C GLU A 39 2.60 9.51 -0.51
N VAL A 40 2.80 8.48 0.31
CA VAL A 40 1.70 7.65 0.84
C VAL A 40 1.83 7.42 2.34
N HIS A 41 0.67 7.13 2.94
CA HIS A 41 0.61 6.30 4.12
C HIS A 41 0.26 4.86 3.72
N TYR A 42 0.96 3.88 4.27
CA TYR A 42 0.74 2.45 4.04
C TYR A 42 0.83 1.63 5.33
N ALA A 43 0.21 0.46 5.31
CA ALA A 43 0.38 -0.63 6.25
C ALA A 43 0.48 -1.93 5.45
N GLY A 44 1.52 -2.72 5.71
CA GLY A 44 1.84 -3.96 5.03
C GLY A 44 1.71 -5.15 5.96
N VAL A 45 0.89 -6.12 5.58
CA VAL A 45 0.63 -7.33 6.37
C VAL A 45 0.98 -8.56 5.53
N SER A 46 1.65 -9.52 6.15
CA SER A 46 2.01 -10.78 5.52
C SER A 46 0.79 -11.70 5.48
N TRP A 47 0.36 -12.09 4.27
CA TRP A 47 -0.75 -13.03 4.08
C TRP A 47 -0.53 -14.35 4.82
N SER A 48 0.69 -14.92 4.76
CA SER A 48 0.99 -16.23 5.33
C SER A 48 0.99 -16.28 6.86
N THR A 49 1.25 -15.14 7.52
CA THR A 49 1.38 -15.09 8.98
C THR A 49 0.30 -14.26 9.65
N GLY A 50 -0.44 -13.44 8.91
CA GLY A 50 -1.37 -12.47 9.47
C GLY A 50 -0.70 -11.27 10.14
N LYS A 51 0.65 -11.20 10.12
CA LYS A 51 1.39 -10.21 10.89
C LYS A 51 1.74 -8.99 10.04
N GLU A 52 1.56 -7.82 10.64
CA GLU A 52 2.12 -6.59 10.09
C GLU A 52 3.65 -6.69 10.05
N PHE A 53 4.23 -6.38 8.90
CA PHE A 53 5.68 -6.29 8.75
C PHE A 53 6.16 -4.84 8.71
N ASP A 54 5.32 -3.90 8.29
CA ASP A 54 5.65 -2.48 8.28
C ASP A 54 4.41 -1.59 8.19
N ALA A 55 4.42 -0.43 8.85
CA ALA A 55 3.40 0.59 8.68
C ALA A 55 3.94 2.01 8.89
N SER A 56 3.59 2.90 7.97
CA SER A 56 3.96 4.33 8.02
C SER A 56 3.44 5.05 9.28
N TRP A 57 2.29 4.61 9.81
CA TRP A 57 1.71 5.17 11.04
C TRP A 57 2.55 4.89 12.28
N GLU A 58 3.24 3.75 12.36
CA GLU A 58 4.15 3.45 13.47
C GLU A 58 5.34 4.41 13.48
N ARG A 59 5.79 4.81 12.29
CA ARG A 59 6.89 5.77 12.10
C ARG A 59 6.45 7.23 12.15
N ARG A 60 5.13 7.48 12.25
CA ARG A 60 4.49 8.82 12.17
C ARG A 60 5.00 9.67 10.99
N LYS A 61 5.38 9.01 9.90
CA LYS A 61 5.96 9.63 8.72
C LYS A 61 5.47 8.90 7.49
N THR A 62 5.08 9.68 6.49
CA THR A 62 4.79 9.23 5.13
C THR A 62 6.02 8.61 4.47
N PHE A 63 5.77 7.76 3.48
CA PHE A 63 6.81 7.22 2.63
C PHE A 63 6.69 7.82 1.24
N SER A 64 7.83 8.29 0.71
CA SER A 64 7.90 8.90 -0.60
C SER A 64 8.85 8.12 -1.49
N PHE A 65 8.42 7.86 -2.72
CA PHE A 65 9.16 7.12 -3.73
C PHE A 65 8.83 7.64 -5.12
N ARG A 66 9.66 7.28 -6.11
CA ARG A 66 9.39 7.57 -7.52
C ARG A 66 8.69 6.38 -8.16
N LEU A 67 7.51 6.59 -8.73
CA LEU A 67 6.70 5.55 -9.36
C LEU A 67 7.35 5.05 -10.67
N GLY A 68 7.32 3.74 -10.93
CA GLY A 68 7.92 3.11 -12.11
C GLY A 68 9.45 3.13 -12.12
N ALA A 69 10.10 3.27 -10.96
CA ALA A 69 11.55 3.35 -10.83
C ALA A 69 12.17 2.10 -10.18
N GLY A 70 11.37 1.07 -9.87
CA GLY A 70 11.83 -0.15 -9.20
C GLY A 70 12.29 0.08 -7.75
N GLN A 71 11.79 1.14 -7.10
CA GLN A 71 12.15 1.48 -5.71
C GLN A 71 11.28 0.79 -4.66
N VAL A 72 10.18 0.17 -5.10
CA VAL A 72 9.18 -0.51 -4.28
C VAL A 72 8.97 -1.93 -4.78
N ILE A 73 8.17 -2.73 -4.07
CA ILE A 73 7.79 -4.06 -4.54
C ILE A 73 7.04 -3.97 -5.88
N GLN A 74 7.17 -4.96 -6.75
CA GLN A 74 6.58 -4.91 -8.10
C GLN A 74 5.06 -4.68 -8.11
N GLY A 75 4.33 -5.09 -7.06
CA GLY A 75 2.90 -4.80 -6.95
C GLY A 75 2.55 -3.32 -6.68
N TRP A 76 3.55 -2.49 -6.41
CA TRP A 76 3.43 -1.05 -6.15
C TRP A 76 4.06 -0.18 -7.25
N ASP A 77 4.88 -0.76 -8.12
CA ASP A 77 5.66 -0.02 -9.12
C ASP A 77 4.90 0.16 -10.44
#